data_AF-A0A164P6E3-F1
#
_entry.id   AF-A0A164P6E3-F1
#
_cell.length_a   1.000
_cell.length_b   1.000
_cell.length_c   1.000
_cell.angle_alpha   90.00
_cell.angle_beta   90.00
_cell.angle_gamma   90.00
#
_symmetry.space_group_name_H-M   'P 1'
#
loop_
_entity.id
_entity.type
_entity.pdbx_description
1 polymer ?
#
loop_
_entity_poly.entity_id
_entity_poly.type
_entity_poly.pdbx_seq_one_letter_code
_entity_poly.pdbx_strand_id
1 'polypeptide(L)'
;MSILFIGQNGSEKNEIIQTVIANDSRTDHSILILDYKNEHKNYSDISFPVDYVNPALEPLSLNDIKVLNAGYEKKSHLLYKKAEEILREYQQETPFNTTPFHELHSSLRKMRLIEESIDRLSFSWGRTEPQYSLEFHERIQTKRLKKHIPPSELVDSIIEAFNEGKVVSLTRLKKSVKTYQLRAITFLLLHRIIEKHDKPLTVVSSELSTLWNKGNTKLWMETMDVENVNWITSFKKVSDTPECLLPYTKHVGLFRIEDKQESLLLAKWGNGLADVRKIPKGTCKTFVRSEGEGEILWKRTNLTSIR
;
A
#
# COMPACT_ATOMS: atom_id res chain seq x y z
N MET A 1 14.57 -2.88 -7.62
CA MET A 1 15.14 -1.68 -6.98
C MET A 1 14.05 -0.67 -6.62
N SER A 2 14.10 -0.04 -5.43
CA SER A 2 13.11 0.98 -5.01
C SER A 2 13.59 2.42 -5.24
N ILE A 3 12.74 3.24 -5.87
CA ILE A 3 12.97 4.62 -6.28
C ILE A 3 11.83 5.50 -5.76
N LEU A 4 12.20 6.65 -5.21
CA LEU A 4 11.28 7.66 -4.69
C LEU A 4 11.44 8.98 -5.42
N PHE A 5 10.37 9.52 -6.00
CA PHE A 5 10.38 10.83 -6.65
C PHE A 5 9.64 11.90 -5.82
N ILE A 6 10.26 13.06 -5.62
CA ILE A 6 9.67 14.19 -4.89
C ILE A 6 9.65 15.43 -5.77
N GLY A 7 8.48 16.06 -5.88
CA GLY A 7 8.30 17.27 -6.67
C GLY A 7 6.86 17.78 -6.64
N GLN A 8 6.65 19.08 -6.80
CA GLN A 8 5.32 19.69 -6.78
C GLN A 8 4.47 19.28 -8.02
N ASN A 9 3.19 19.64 -8.04
CA ASN A 9 2.32 19.41 -9.21
C ASN A 9 2.92 20.06 -10.46
N GLY A 10 2.76 19.41 -11.62
CA GLY A 10 3.33 19.89 -12.89
C GLY A 10 4.83 19.65 -13.05
N SER A 11 5.47 18.90 -12.13
CA SER A 11 6.77 18.30 -12.39
C SER A 11 6.62 17.09 -13.32
N GLU A 12 7.62 16.87 -14.17
CA GLU A 12 7.72 15.76 -15.14
C GLU A 12 7.91 14.37 -14.47
N LYS A 13 7.49 14.20 -13.20
CA LYS A 13 7.61 12.94 -12.45
C LYS A 13 6.98 11.77 -13.19
N ASN A 14 5.81 11.99 -13.77
CA ASN A 14 5.07 10.94 -14.46
C ASN A 14 5.82 10.50 -15.73
N GLU A 15 6.38 11.44 -16.50
CA GLU A 15 7.19 11.13 -17.69
C GLU A 15 8.45 10.33 -17.32
N ILE A 16 9.11 10.68 -16.21
CA ILE A 16 10.27 9.93 -15.71
C ILE A 16 9.87 8.53 -15.27
N ILE A 17 8.80 8.38 -14.49
CA ILE A 17 8.30 7.07 -14.04
C ILE A 17 7.97 6.18 -15.25
N GLN A 18 7.32 6.75 -16.26
CA GLN A 18 7.01 6.06 -17.51
C GLN A 18 8.27 5.61 -18.25
N THR A 19 9.30 6.47 -18.29
CA THR A 19 10.60 6.12 -18.87
C THR A 19 11.26 4.99 -18.09
N VAL A 20 11.13 4.96 -16.76
CA VAL A 20 11.65 3.86 -15.94
C VAL A 20 10.90 2.57 -16.26
N ILE A 21 9.56 2.58 -16.30
CA ILE A 21 8.75 1.40 -16.66
C ILE A 21 9.14 0.86 -18.04
N ALA A 22 9.21 1.72 -19.05
CA ALA A 22 9.49 1.32 -20.44
C ALA A 22 10.91 0.75 -20.61
N ASN A 23 11.88 1.22 -19.82
CA ASN A 23 13.25 0.72 -19.85
C ASN A 23 13.46 -0.52 -18.97
N ASP A 24 12.52 -0.85 -18.08
CA ASP A 24 12.56 -2.02 -17.21
C ASP A 24 12.07 -3.29 -17.93
N SER A 25 12.40 -3.42 -19.22
CA SER A 25 11.96 -4.45 -20.17
C SER A 25 12.53 -5.86 -19.89
N ARG A 26 12.63 -6.27 -18.62
CA ARG A 26 13.19 -7.56 -18.20
C ARG A 26 12.12 -8.48 -17.64
N THR A 27 12.04 -9.66 -18.22
CA THR A 27 11.12 -10.80 -17.99
C THR A 27 11.11 -11.41 -16.58
N ASP A 28 11.81 -10.82 -15.62
CA ASP A 28 12.18 -11.48 -14.36
C ASP A 28 11.46 -10.91 -13.13
N HIS A 29 10.63 -9.88 -13.31
CA HIS A 29 9.80 -9.31 -12.24
C HIS A 29 8.43 -8.88 -12.77
N SER A 30 7.44 -8.89 -11.89
CA SER A 30 6.07 -8.50 -12.23
C SER A 30 5.85 -7.03 -11.96
N ILE A 31 5.11 -6.34 -12.82
CA ILE A 31 4.87 -4.90 -12.69
C ILE A 31 3.39 -4.64 -12.40
N LEU A 32 3.12 -4.03 -11.24
CA LEU A 32 1.81 -3.58 -10.81
C LEU A 32 1.75 -2.06 -10.75
N ILE A 33 0.86 -1.45 -11.52
CA ILE A 33 0.67 0.00 -11.55
C ILE A 33 -0.60 0.36 -10.78
N LEU A 34 -0.48 1.18 -9.74
CA LEU A 34 -1.62 1.74 -9.01
C LEU A 34 -2.13 2.99 -9.74
N ASP A 35 -3.01 2.83 -10.72
CA ASP A 35 -3.45 3.88 -11.63
C ASP A 35 -4.92 4.34 -11.42
N TYR A 36 -5.18 4.94 -10.26
CA TYR A 36 -6.53 5.42 -9.90
C TYR A 36 -6.96 6.72 -10.60
N LYS A 37 -6.04 7.35 -11.34
CA LYS A 37 -6.28 8.59 -12.10
C LYS A 37 -6.13 8.42 -13.60
N ASN A 38 -5.84 7.20 -14.07
CA ASN A 38 -5.64 6.87 -15.47
C ASN A 38 -4.45 7.63 -16.12
N GLU A 39 -3.40 7.88 -15.34
CA GLU A 39 -2.18 8.61 -15.74
C GLU A 39 -1.18 7.71 -16.50
N HIS A 40 -1.30 6.39 -16.36
CA HIS A 40 -0.36 5.39 -16.90
C HIS A 40 -1.03 4.35 -17.80
N LYS A 41 -2.25 4.62 -18.26
CA LYS A 41 -3.08 3.71 -19.07
C LYS A 41 -2.38 3.06 -20.27
N ASN A 42 -1.41 3.75 -20.86
CA ASN A 42 -0.68 3.28 -22.05
C ASN A 42 0.48 2.33 -21.71
N TYR A 43 0.73 2.07 -20.43
CA TYR A 43 1.87 1.27 -19.94
C TYR A 43 1.42 0.00 -19.21
N SER A 44 0.11 -0.29 -19.20
CA SER A 44 -0.44 -1.55 -18.70
C SER A 44 -1.09 -2.31 -19.83
N ASP A 45 -0.87 -3.62 -19.87
CA ASP A 45 -1.53 -4.52 -20.82
C ASP A 45 -2.97 -4.85 -20.38
N ILE A 46 -3.20 -4.88 -19.07
CA ILE A 46 -4.51 -5.20 -18.49
C ILE A 46 -4.80 -4.32 -17.28
N SER A 47 -6.06 -3.95 -17.12
CA SER A 47 -6.54 -3.12 -16.02
C SER A 47 -7.64 -3.82 -15.23
N PHE A 48 -7.49 -3.86 -13.91
CA PHE A 48 -8.52 -4.37 -13.02
C PHE A 48 -9.14 -3.26 -12.17
N PRO A 49 -10.48 -3.17 -12.11
CA PRO A 49 -11.17 -2.18 -11.30
C PRO A 49 -11.28 -2.62 -9.84
N VAL A 50 -10.81 -1.79 -8.91
CA VAL A 50 -10.87 -2.13 -7.47
C VAL A 50 -12.21 -1.77 -6.81
N ASP A 51 -13.10 -1.06 -7.52
CA ASP A 51 -14.38 -0.56 -6.98
C ASP A 51 -15.36 -1.65 -6.50
N TYR A 52 -15.15 -2.88 -6.95
CA TYR A 52 -16.04 -4.01 -6.68
C TYR A 52 -15.46 -4.98 -5.66
N VAL A 53 -14.22 -4.78 -5.20
CA VAL A 53 -13.60 -5.67 -4.22
C VAL A 53 -14.23 -5.45 -2.86
N ASN A 54 -14.72 -6.53 -2.25
CA ASN A 54 -15.28 -6.47 -0.90
C ASN A 54 -14.65 -7.54 0.01
N PRO A 55 -13.83 -7.12 1.01
CA PRO A 55 -13.18 -8.06 1.94
C PRO A 55 -14.14 -8.94 2.75
N ALA A 56 -15.39 -8.52 2.94
CA ALA A 56 -16.38 -9.30 3.70
C ALA A 56 -16.98 -10.48 2.91
N LEU A 57 -16.54 -10.72 1.67
CA LEU A 57 -17.01 -11.84 0.84
C LEU A 57 -16.22 -13.14 1.06
N GLU A 58 -15.16 -13.14 1.86
CA GLU A 58 -14.33 -14.32 2.10
C GLU A 58 -13.71 -14.32 3.51
N PRO A 59 -13.15 -15.46 3.97
CA PRO A 59 -12.47 -15.52 5.25
C PRO A 59 -11.25 -14.60 5.29
N LEU A 60 -11.06 -13.90 6.42
CA LEU A 60 -9.92 -13.01 6.63
C LEU A 60 -8.99 -13.58 7.71
N SER A 61 -7.69 -13.52 7.44
CA SER A 61 -6.64 -13.81 8.42
C SER A 61 -6.46 -12.63 9.39
N LEU A 62 -5.72 -12.83 10.48
CA LEU A 62 -5.37 -11.72 11.37
C LEU A 62 -4.55 -10.65 10.64
N ASN A 63 -3.65 -11.06 9.73
CA ASN A 63 -2.87 -10.14 8.91
C ASN A 63 -3.77 -9.32 7.98
N ASP A 64 -4.79 -9.93 7.36
CA ASP A 64 -5.77 -9.20 6.54
C ASP A 64 -6.47 -8.10 7.36
N ILE A 65 -6.87 -8.39 8.60
CA ILE A 65 -7.50 -7.40 9.48
C ILE A 65 -6.49 -6.31 9.89
N LYS A 66 -5.24 -6.68 10.19
CA LYS A 66 -4.17 -5.73 10.51
C LYS A 66 -3.93 -4.77 9.34
N VAL A 67 -3.91 -5.29 8.12
CA VAL A 67 -3.81 -4.53 6.86
C VAL A 67 -5.00 -3.60 6.66
N LEU A 68 -6.22 -4.11 6.82
CA LEU A 68 -7.44 -3.30 6.69
C LEU A 68 -7.48 -2.18 7.73
N ASN A 69 -7.15 -2.48 9.00
CA ASN A 69 -7.04 -1.48 10.04
C ASN A 69 -6.01 -0.40 9.67
N ALA A 70 -4.83 -0.78 9.17
CA ALA A 70 -3.82 0.16 8.68
C ALA A 70 -4.33 1.04 7.53
N GLY A 71 -5.18 0.47 6.67
CA GLY A 71 -5.85 1.18 5.61
C GLY A 71 -6.93 2.15 6.10
N TYR A 72 -7.74 1.79 7.09
CA TYR A 72 -8.81 2.68 7.55
C TYR A 72 -8.32 3.78 8.49
N GLU A 73 -7.33 3.47 9.33
CA GLU A 73 -6.90 4.32 10.43
C GLU A 73 -5.39 4.55 10.46
N LYS A 74 -4.99 5.80 10.70
CA LYS A 74 -3.57 6.18 10.80
C LYS A 74 -2.94 5.79 12.14
N LYS A 75 -3.71 5.89 13.23
CA LYS A 75 -3.19 5.78 14.61
C LYS A 75 -3.85 4.68 15.43
N SER A 76 -5.03 4.22 15.04
CA SER A 76 -5.76 3.19 15.78
C SER A 76 -5.26 1.80 15.43
N HIS A 77 -5.27 0.92 16.42
CA HIS A 77 -4.97 -0.50 16.34
C HIS A 77 -6.18 -1.37 16.74
N LEU A 78 -7.32 -0.73 17.05
CA LEU A 78 -8.42 -1.37 17.77
C LEU A 78 -9.10 -2.48 16.97
N LEU A 79 -9.29 -2.30 15.66
CA LEU A 79 -9.95 -3.31 14.85
C LEU A 79 -9.18 -4.63 14.85
N TYR A 80 -7.87 -4.60 14.63
CA TYR A 80 -7.08 -5.84 14.59
C TYR A 80 -6.80 -6.40 15.98
N LYS A 81 -6.66 -5.56 17.02
CA LYS A 81 -6.56 -6.04 18.40
C LYS A 81 -7.81 -6.78 18.83
N LYS A 82 -8.99 -6.25 18.48
CA LYS A 82 -10.25 -6.95 18.78
C LYS A 82 -10.38 -8.26 18.01
N ALA A 83 -10.00 -8.26 16.73
CA ALA A 83 -9.96 -9.49 15.94
C ALA A 83 -9.00 -10.55 16.53
N GLU A 84 -7.85 -10.12 17.04
CA GLU A 84 -6.90 -11.00 17.73
C GLU A 84 -7.51 -11.64 18.98
N GLU A 85 -8.20 -10.86 19.82
CA GLU A 85 -8.92 -11.37 21.00
C GLU A 85 -9.96 -12.42 20.60
N ILE A 86 -10.81 -12.12 19.61
CA ILE A 86 -11.84 -13.04 19.10
C ILE A 86 -11.20 -14.35 18.59
N LEU A 87 -10.12 -14.26 17.81
CA LEU A 87 -9.43 -15.44 17.29
C LEU A 87 -8.82 -16.30 18.40
N ARG A 88 -8.29 -15.69 19.47
CA ARG A 88 -7.77 -16.42 20.65
C ARG A 88 -8.90 -17.15 21.38
N GLU A 89 -10.07 -16.52 21.54
CA GLU A 89 -11.24 -17.18 22.13
C GLU A 89 -11.69 -18.38 21.30
N TYR A 90 -11.74 -18.25 19.97
CA TYR A 90 -12.09 -19.37 19.10
C TYR A 90 -11.12 -20.56 19.24
N GLN A 91 -9.83 -20.31 19.43
CA GLN A 91 -8.83 -21.36 19.68
C GLN A 91 -9.03 -22.04 21.03
N GLN A 92 -9.47 -21.31 22.05
CA GLN A 92 -9.79 -21.87 23.36
C GLN A 92 -11.10 -22.68 23.36
N GLU A 93 -12.06 -22.33 22.50
CA GLU A 93 -13.31 -23.06 22.29
C GLU A 93 -13.14 -24.37 21.47
N THR A 94 -11.98 -24.59 20.84
CA THR A 94 -11.70 -25.74 19.96
C THR A 94 -10.75 -26.84 20.52
N PRO A 95 -10.82 -27.30 21.79
CA PRO A 95 -10.01 -28.45 22.23
C PRO A 95 -10.55 -29.80 21.74
N PHE A 96 -11.78 -29.87 21.20
CA PHE A 96 -12.43 -31.14 20.83
C PHE A 96 -12.72 -31.24 19.33
N ASN A 97 -11.97 -32.12 18.66
CA ASN A 97 -12.18 -32.76 17.36
C ASN A 97 -12.40 -31.91 16.10
N THR A 98 -11.35 -31.91 15.26
CA THR A 98 -11.35 -31.63 13.82
C THR A 98 -12.35 -32.51 13.07
N THR A 99 -13.58 -32.03 12.92
CA THR A 99 -14.53 -32.56 11.94
C THR A 99 -14.75 -31.51 10.84
N PRO A 100 -15.15 -31.92 9.61
CA PRO A 100 -15.44 -30.98 8.51
C PRO A 100 -16.47 -29.88 8.87
N PHE A 101 -17.36 -30.17 9.83
CA PHE A 101 -18.33 -29.19 10.36
C PHE A 101 -17.65 -28.05 11.15
N HIS A 102 -16.59 -28.35 11.90
CA HIS A 102 -15.80 -27.35 12.61
C HIS A 102 -15.02 -26.43 11.67
N GLU A 103 -14.49 -26.96 10.56
CA GLU A 103 -13.77 -26.17 9.55
C GLU A 103 -14.70 -25.18 8.83
N LEU A 104 -15.90 -25.61 8.47
CA LEU A 104 -16.92 -24.75 7.88
C LEU A 104 -17.37 -23.65 8.86
N HIS A 105 -17.60 -24.00 10.13
CA HIS A 105 -18.00 -23.04 11.15
C HIS A 105 -16.90 -22.02 11.48
N SER A 106 -15.64 -22.47 11.53
CA SER A 106 -14.46 -21.62 11.67
C SER A 106 -14.30 -20.65 10.49
N SER A 107 -14.52 -21.13 9.27
CA SER A 107 -14.46 -20.32 8.06
C SER A 107 -15.57 -19.25 8.03
N LEU A 108 -16.81 -19.61 8.38
CA LEU A 108 -17.92 -18.66 8.48
C LEU A 108 -17.69 -17.59 9.56
N ARG A 109 -17.12 -17.96 10.70
CA ARG A 109 -16.74 -17.00 11.75
C ARG A 109 -15.64 -16.05 11.27
N LYS A 110 -14.62 -16.56 10.57
CA LYS A 110 -13.57 -15.72 9.95
C LYS A 110 -14.11 -14.77 8.87
N MET A 111 -15.15 -15.15 8.13
CA MET A 111 -15.84 -14.24 7.19
C MET A 111 -16.54 -13.07 7.90
N ARG A 112 -16.90 -13.24 9.18
CA ARG A 112 -17.59 -12.22 10.00
C ARG A 112 -16.67 -11.53 11.01
N LEU A 113 -15.37 -11.80 10.97
CA LEU A 113 -14.41 -11.31 11.95
C LEU A 113 -14.38 -9.78 12.05
N ILE A 114 -14.53 -9.08 10.92
CA ILE A 114 -14.68 -7.61 10.90
C ILE A 114 -15.96 -7.18 11.63
N GLU A 115 -17.10 -7.79 11.28
CA GLU A 115 -18.40 -7.44 11.85
C GLU A 115 -18.39 -7.66 13.35
N GLU A 116 -17.94 -8.84 13.81
CA GLU A 116 -17.85 -9.16 15.22
C GLU A 116 -16.86 -8.26 15.97
N SER A 117 -15.74 -7.90 15.34
CA SER A 117 -14.78 -6.97 15.93
C SER A 117 -15.40 -5.59 16.15
N ILE A 118 -16.14 -5.08 15.17
CA ILE A 118 -16.83 -3.78 15.29
C ILE A 118 -17.93 -3.89 16.37
N ASP A 119 -18.76 -4.92 16.32
CA ASP A 119 -19.84 -5.12 17.28
C ASP A 119 -19.30 -5.17 18.72
N ARG A 120 -18.23 -5.92 18.98
CA ARG A 120 -17.63 -5.98 20.33
C ARG A 120 -17.01 -4.66 20.79
N LEU A 121 -16.44 -3.87 19.88
CA LEU A 121 -15.97 -2.52 20.22
C LEU A 121 -17.14 -1.60 20.63
N SER A 122 -18.32 -1.77 20.04
CA SER A 122 -19.52 -0.98 20.37
C SER A 122 -20.01 -1.18 21.81
N PHE A 123 -19.81 -2.38 22.38
CA PHE A 123 -20.23 -2.74 23.74
C PHE A 123 -19.13 -2.61 24.79
N SER A 124 -17.98 -2.04 24.43
CA SER A 124 -16.87 -1.86 25.35
C SER A 124 -17.18 -0.81 26.43
N TRP A 125 -16.67 -1.06 27.65
CA TRP A 125 -16.80 -0.14 28.79
C TRP A 125 -15.93 1.12 28.67
N GLY A 126 -14.96 1.13 27.74
CA GLY A 126 -14.12 2.29 27.47
C GLY A 126 -14.85 3.35 26.64
N ARG A 127 -14.59 4.65 26.90
CA ARG A 127 -15.24 5.73 26.13
C ARG A 127 -14.78 5.83 24.66
N THR A 128 -13.58 5.33 24.37
CA THR A 128 -12.92 5.49 23.06
C THR A 128 -13.32 4.40 22.07
N GLU A 129 -13.52 3.16 22.52
CA GLU A 129 -13.79 2.01 21.64
C GLU A 129 -15.15 2.10 20.91
N PRO A 130 -16.28 2.49 21.57
CA PRO A 130 -17.54 2.69 20.89
C PRO A 130 -17.50 3.80 19.82
N GLN A 131 -16.70 4.85 20.04
CA GLN A 131 -16.50 5.90 19.04
C GLN A 131 -15.82 5.35 17.78
N TYR A 132 -14.74 4.57 17.93
CA TYR A 132 -14.10 3.91 16.80
C TYR A 132 -15.01 2.88 16.14
N SER A 133 -15.86 2.18 16.89
CA SER A 133 -16.87 1.29 16.32
C SER A 133 -17.81 2.01 15.35
N LEU A 134 -18.30 3.19 15.72
CA LEU A 134 -19.14 4.01 14.84
C LEU A 134 -18.37 4.42 13.57
N GLU A 135 -17.12 4.88 13.73
CA GLU A 135 -16.28 5.23 12.59
C GLU A 135 -16.03 4.03 11.66
N PHE A 136 -15.80 2.84 12.21
CA PHE A 136 -15.62 1.63 11.41
C PHE A 136 -16.90 1.20 10.69
N HIS A 137 -18.07 1.28 11.33
CA HIS A 137 -19.35 1.00 10.66
C HIS A 137 -19.60 1.91 9.45
N GLU A 138 -19.21 3.18 9.53
CA GLU A 138 -19.38 4.13 8.42
C GLU A 138 -18.35 3.93 7.30
N ARG A 139 -17.17 3.40 7.64
CA ARG A 139 -16.03 3.32 6.72
C ARG A 139 -15.91 1.96 6.04
N ILE A 140 -16.13 0.87 6.76
CA ILE A 140 -15.90 -0.48 6.27
C ILE A 140 -17.16 -1.00 5.57
N GLN A 141 -16.99 -1.46 4.33
CA GLN A 141 -18.11 -1.99 3.55
C GLN A 141 -18.42 -3.44 3.92
N THR A 142 -19.22 -3.64 4.97
CA THR A 142 -19.71 -4.97 5.36
C THR A 142 -20.86 -5.47 4.49
N LYS A 143 -21.62 -4.56 3.86
CA LYS A 143 -22.73 -4.91 2.97
C LYS A 143 -22.25 -5.58 1.68
N ARG A 144 -22.75 -6.77 1.41
CA ARG A 144 -22.49 -7.58 0.21
C ARG A 144 -23.48 -7.21 -0.89
N LEU A 145 -22.99 -6.76 -2.05
CA LEU A 145 -23.81 -6.44 -3.22
C LEU A 145 -23.50 -7.44 -4.34
N LYS A 146 -24.47 -7.70 -5.22
CA LYS A 146 -24.33 -8.67 -6.34
C LYS A 146 -23.13 -8.43 -7.26
N LYS A 147 -22.71 -7.17 -7.38
CA LYS A 147 -21.58 -6.76 -8.23
C LYS A 147 -20.22 -6.89 -7.54
N HIS A 148 -20.18 -7.22 -6.25
CA HIS A 148 -18.92 -7.31 -5.52
C HIS A 148 -18.24 -8.65 -5.80
N ILE A 149 -16.91 -8.62 -5.79
CA ILE A 149 -16.05 -9.80 -5.91
C ILE A 149 -15.18 -9.94 -4.66
N PRO A 150 -14.81 -11.16 -4.25
CA PRO A 150 -13.86 -11.37 -3.18
C PRO A 150 -12.46 -10.90 -3.61
N PRO A 151 -11.63 -10.40 -2.66
CA PRO A 151 -10.24 -10.05 -2.94
C PRO A 151 -9.44 -11.18 -3.60
N SER A 152 -9.62 -12.44 -3.20
CA SER A 152 -8.92 -13.60 -3.81
C SER A 152 -9.15 -13.72 -5.31
N GLU A 153 -10.38 -13.58 -5.80
CA GLU A 153 -10.70 -13.67 -7.24
C GLU A 153 -9.91 -12.63 -8.06
N LEU A 154 -9.81 -11.41 -7.53
CA LEU A 154 -9.02 -10.37 -8.17
C LEU A 154 -7.51 -10.66 -8.08
N VAL A 155 -7.01 -11.09 -6.92
CA VAL A 155 -5.60 -11.46 -6.74
C VAL A 155 -5.23 -12.57 -7.73
N ASP A 156 -6.06 -13.60 -7.88
CA ASP A 156 -5.82 -14.72 -8.77
C ASP A 156 -5.72 -14.28 -10.23
N SER A 157 -6.63 -13.38 -10.65
CA SER A 157 -6.61 -12.78 -11.99
C SER A 157 -5.33 -11.96 -12.25
N ILE A 158 -4.82 -11.27 -11.23
CA ILE A 158 -3.57 -10.49 -11.31
C ILE A 158 -2.35 -11.43 -11.44
N ILE A 159 -2.31 -12.49 -10.62
CA ILE A 159 -1.21 -13.47 -10.65
C ILE A 159 -1.18 -14.20 -11.99
N GLU A 160 -2.34 -14.57 -12.54
CA GLU A 160 -2.44 -15.16 -13.87
C GLU A 160 -1.85 -14.21 -14.94
N ALA A 161 -2.25 -12.94 -14.93
CA ALA A 161 -1.69 -11.94 -15.85
C ALA A 161 -0.16 -11.77 -15.69
N PHE A 162 0.36 -11.80 -14.47
CA PHE A 162 1.82 -11.79 -14.24
C PHE A 162 2.53 -13.01 -14.78
N ASN A 163 1.92 -14.20 -14.68
CA ASN A 163 2.48 -15.43 -15.24
C ASN A 163 2.53 -15.40 -16.77
N GLU A 164 1.61 -14.65 -17.41
CA GLU A 164 1.63 -14.35 -18.84
C GLU A 164 2.60 -13.23 -19.23
N GLY A 165 3.33 -12.65 -18.27
CA GLY A 165 4.27 -11.56 -18.50
C GLY A 165 3.63 -10.19 -18.75
N LYS A 166 2.36 -10.01 -18.35
CA LYS A 166 1.62 -8.75 -18.54
C LYS A 166 1.93 -7.74 -17.44
N VAL A 167 1.98 -6.47 -17.82
CA VAL A 167 1.95 -5.33 -16.89
C VAL A 167 0.50 -5.07 -16.48
N VAL A 168 0.24 -5.12 -15.18
CA VAL A 168 -1.11 -5.00 -14.62
C VAL A 168 -1.31 -3.62 -14.03
N SER A 169 -2.47 -3.00 -14.26
CA SER A 169 -2.89 -1.79 -13.55
C SER A 169 -4.12 -2.00 -12.67
N LEU A 170 -4.07 -1.46 -11.46
CA LEU A 170 -5.25 -1.30 -10.60
C LEU A 170 -5.86 0.06 -10.84
N THR A 171 -7.11 0.07 -11.32
CA THR A 171 -7.81 1.29 -11.71
C THR A 171 -9.03 1.53 -10.84
N ARG A 172 -9.56 2.76 -10.91
CA ARG A 172 -10.82 3.13 -10.29
C ARG A 172 -11.82 3.55 -11.35
N LEU A 173 -12.96 2.88 -11.42
CA LEU A 173 -14.02 3.17 -12.41
C LEU A 173 -14.88 4.36 -12.00
N LYS A 174 -15.20 4.49 -10.70
CA LYS A 174 -16.14 5.50 -10.23
C LYS A 174 -15.57 6.30 -9.08
N LYS A 175 -15.91 7.60 -9.05
CA LYS A 175 -15.63 8.46 -7.89
C LYS A 175 -16.41 8.06 -6.61
N SER A 176 -17.11 6.92 -6.59
CA SER A 176 -17.93 6.46 -5.47
C SER A 176 -17.15 5.83 -4.32
N VAL A 177 -16.00 5.20 -4.57
CA VAL A 177 -15.19 4.59 -3.49
C VAL A 177 -14.48 5.68 -2.71
N LYS A 178 -14.68 5.78 -1.40
CA LYS A 178 -14.00 6.82 -0.60
C LYS A 178 -12.49 6.52 -0.52
N THR A 179 -11.66 7.55 -0.40
CA THR A 179 -10.19 7.39 -0.42
C THR A 179 -9.66 6.41 0.64
N TYR A 180 -10.27 6.36 1.82
CA TYR A 180 -9.87 5.42 2.88
C TYR A 180 -10.23 3.96 2.54
N GLN A 181 -11.35 3.72 1.84
CA GLN A 181 -11.73 2.38 1.36
C GLN A 181 -10.77 1.93 0.27
N LEU A 182 -10.50 2.83 -0.68
CA LEU A 182 -9.53 2.58 -1.75
C LEU A 182 -8.17 2.19 -1.15
N ARG A 183 -7.69 2.94 -0.16
CA ARG A 183 -6.45 2.64 0.56
C ARG A 183 -6.48 1.27 1.22
N ALA A 184 -7.51 0.96 2.00
CA ALA A 184 -7.61 -0.31 2.70
C ALA A 184 -7.66 -1.51 1.74
N ILE A 185 -8.42 -1.40 0.65
CA ILE A 185 -8.48 -2.43 -0.40
C ILE A 185 -7.12 -2.56 -1.09
N THR A 186 -6.46 -1.45 -1.41
CA THR A 186 -5.13 -1.46 -2.06
C THR A 186 -4.10 -2.15 -1.19
N PHE A 187 -4.06 -1.83 0.11
CA PHE A 187 -3.15 -2.46 1.05
C PHE A 187 -3.42 -3.96 1.18
N LEU A 188 -4.70 -4.37 1.22
CA LEU A 188 -5.10 -5.78 1.27
C LEU A 188 -4.68 -6.55 0.01
N LEU A 189 -4.96 -5.98 -1.17
CA LEU A 189 -4.58 -6.60 -2.43
C LEU A 189 -3.06 -6.73 -2.54
N LEU A 190 -2.30 -5.68 -2.23
CA LEU A 190 -0.84 -5.74 -2.26
C LEU A 190 -0.29 -6.79 -1.29
N HIS A 191 -0.77 -6.81 -0.05
CA HIS A 191 -0.39 -7.82 0.94
C HIS A 191 -0.56 -9.24 0.39
N ARG A 192 -1.73 -9.56 -0.15
CA ARG A 192 -2.04 -10.89 -0.66
C ARG A 192 -1.35 -11.24 -1.98
N ILE A 193 -1.14 -10.26 -2.86
CA ILE A 193 -0.34 -10.44 -4.06
C ILE A 193 1.09 -10.79 -3.66
N ILE A 194 1.69 -10.06 -2.71
CA ILE A 194 3.05 -10.33 -2.23
C ILE A 194 3.15 -11.69 -1.56
N GLU A 195 2.16 -12.10 -0.75
CA GLU A 195 2.14 -13.43 -0.13
C GLU A 195 2.01 -14.58 -1.15
N LYS A 196 1.26 -14.37 -2.24
CA LYS A 196 0.98 -15.41 -3.24
C LYS A 196 1.97 -15.42 -4.41
N HIS A 197 2.70 -14.33 -4.63
CA HIS A 197 3.54 -14.16 -5.80
C HIS A 197 5.00 -14.49 -5.49
N ASP A 198 5.52 -15.52 -6.15
CA ASP A 198 6.88 -16.03 -5.89
C ASP A 198 8.00 -15.23 -6.58
N LYS A 199 7.68 -14.23 -7.41
CA LYS A 199 8.68 -13.40 -8.10
C LYS A 199 8.76 -12.00 -7.48
N PRO A 200 9.89 -11.29 -7.63
CA PRO A 200 9.98 -9.89 -7.24
C PRO A 200 8.87 -9.05 -7.88
N LEU A 201 8.19 -8.25 -7.07
CA LEU A 201 7.10 -7.38 -7.52
C LEU A 201 7.58 -5.92 -7.58
N THR A 202 7.43 -5.29 -8.74
CA THR A 202 7.60 -3.85 -8.91
C THR A 202 6.24 -3.17 -8.81
N VAL A 203 6.04 -2.36 -7.77
CA VAL A 203 4.83 -1.56 -7.57
C VAL A 203 5.10 -0.12 -7.97
N VAL A 204 4.42 0.32 -9.03
CA VAL A 204 4.49 1.68 -9.53
C VAL A 204 3.29 2.47 -9.03
N SER A 205 3.53 3.67 -8.51
CA SER A 205 2.44 4.57 -8.18
C SER A 205 2.83 6.04 -8.22
N SER A 206 2.10 6.80 -9.05
CA SER A 206 2.19 8.25 -9.08
C SER A 206 1.31 8.89 -8.01
N GLU A 207 1.88 9.89 -7.31
CA GLU A 207 1.15 10.79 -6.42
C GLU A 207 0.40 10.08 -5.26
N LEU A 208 1.17 9.38 -4.43
CA LEU A 208 0.66 8.56 -3.33
C LEU A 208 0.33 9.31 -2.03
N SER A 209 0.50 10.62 -1.99
CA SER A 209 0.34 11.44 -0.76
C SER A 209 -0.95 11.11 -0.01
N THR A 210 -2.07 10.92 -0.70
CA THR A 210 -3.38 10.66 -0.08
C THR A 210 -3.57 9.21 0.35
N LEU A 211 -2.97 8.26 -0.38
CA LEU A 211 -3.04 6.83 -0.09
C LEU A 211 -2.07 6.41 1.02
N TRP A 212 -0.96 7.10 1.25
CA TRP A 212 0.04 6.62 2.22
C TRP A 212 0.07 7.45 3.49
N ASN A 213 0.04 8.79 3.39
CA ASN A 213 0.16 9.68 4.55
C ASN A 213 -1.05 9.54 5.51
N LYS A 214 -2.21 9.16 5.00
CA LYS A 214 -3.45 9.07 5.79
C LYS A 214 -3.75 7.67 6.33
N GLY A 215 -2.95 6.66 5.99
CA GLY A 215 -3.01 5.31 6.57
C GLY A 215 -1.85 5.05 7.52
N ASN A 216 -1.91 3.94 8.26
CA ASN A 216 -0.81 3.47 9.09
C ASN A 216 0.17 2.62 8.25
N THR A 217 0.93 3.28 7.38
CA THR A 217 1.89 2.61 6.48
C THR A 217 2.85 1.70 7.25
N LYS A 218 3.32 2.12 8.42
CA LYS A 218 4.21 1.31 9.27
C LYS A 218 3.57 -0.03 9.64
N LEU A 219 2.34 0.00 10.15
CA LEU A 219 1.59 -1.20 10.54
C LEU A 219 1.35 -2.13 9.34
N TRP A 220 1.08 -1.57 8.16
CA TRP A 220 0.90 -2.35 6.94
C TRP A 220 2.20 -3.01 6.47
N MET A 221 3.33 -2.30 6.50
CA MET A 221 4.64 -2.87 6.12
C MET A 221 5.06 -4.03 7.02
N GLU A 222 4.62 -4.06 8.29
CA GLU A 222 4.85 -5.21 9.19
C GLU A 222 4.10 -6.50 8.78
N THR A 223 3.25 -6.46 7.75
CA THR A 223 2.46 -7.61 7.28
C THR A 223 2.95 -8.20 5.98
N MET A 224 4.00 -7.65 5.38
CA MET A 224 4.52 -8.10 4.09
C MET A 224 6.05 -8.13 4.11
N ASP A 225 6.62 -9.00 3.28
CA ASP A 225 8.04 -8.99 3.01
C ASP A 225 8.39 -7.84 2.05
N VAL A 226 8.58 -6.66 2.64
CA VAL A 226 8.79 -5.43 1.89
C VAL A 226 10.13 -5.37 1.17
N GLU A 227 11.09 -6.22 1.55
CA GLU A 227 12.40 -6.29 0.89
C GLU A 227 12.30 -6.91 -0.50
N ASN A 228 11.30 -7.78 -0.71
CA ASN A 228 10.99 -8.40 -1.99
C ASN A 228 10.12 -7.53 -2.92
N VAL A 229 9.86 -6.28 -2.52
CA VAL A 229 9.05 -5.33 -3.30
C VAL A 229 9.89 -4.12 -3.75
N ASN A 230 9.85 -3.88 -5.06
CA ASN A 230 10.46 -2.72 -5.69
C ASN A 230 9.44 -1.60 -5.80
N TRP A 231 9.63 -0.52 -5.06
CA TRP A 231 8.70 0.61 -5.05
C TRP A 231 9.15 1.67 -6.03
N ILE A 232 8.35 2.00 -7.04
CA ILE A 232 8.56 3.19 -7.89
C ILE A 232 7.44 4.17 -7.56
N THR A 233 7.73 5.09 -6.63
CA THR A 233 6.69 5.92 -6.01
C THR A 233 6.99 7.40 -6.14
N SER A 234 5.95 8.23 -6.15
CA SER A 234 6.14 9.68 -6.10
C SER A 234 5.22 10.41 -5.11
N PHE A 235 5.79 11.47 -4.52
CA PHE A 235 5.12 12.33 -3.56
C PHE A 235 5.23 13.79 -3.98
N LYS A 236 4.27 14.61 -3.53
CA LYS A 236 4.29 16.06 -3.79
C LYS A 236 5.25 16.80 -2.89
N LYS A 237 5.30 16.36 -1.64
CA LYS A 237 6.00 16.96 -0.53
C LYS A 237 6.83 15.91 0.18
N VAL A 238 7.92 16.34 0.78
CA VAL A 238 8.77 15.52 1.64
C VAL A 238 7.95 15.07 2.85
N SER A 239 7.14 15.98 3.43
CA SER A 239 6.25 15.71 4.56
C SER A 239 5.13 14.70 4.29
N ASP A 240 4.82 14.40 3.02
CA ASP A 240 3.86 13.36 2.65
C ASP A 240 4.46 11.96 2.60
N THR A 241 5.80 11.87 2.58
CA THR A 241 6.50 10.58 2.47
C THR A 241 6.50 9.90 3.85
N PRO A 242 5.97 8.67 3.97
CA PRO A 242 6.08 7.90 5.20
C PRO A 242 7.56 7.60 5.50
N GLU A 243 8.04 8.01 6.67
CA GLU A 243 9.45 7.81 7.08
C GLU A 243 9.86 6.32 7.08
N CYS A 244 8.90 5.42 7.32
CA CYS A 244 9.11 3.97 7.28
C CYS A 244 9.49 3.42 5.89
N LEU A 245 9.28 4.17 4.79
CA LEU A 245 9.75 3.79 3.46
C LEU A 245 11.22 4.13 3.20
N LEU A 246 11.79 5.09 3.94
CA LEU A 246 13.15 5.56 3.70
C LEU A 246 14.18 4.44 3.80
N PRO A 247 14.12 3.53 4.80
CA PRO A 247 15.00 2.36 4.89
C PRO A 247 15.05 1.51 3.61
N TYR A 248 13.94 1.43 2.88
CA TYR A 248 13.81 0.60 1.67
C TYR A 248 14.03 1.38 0.37
N THR A 249 14.28 2.70 0.46
CA THR A 249 14.50 3.56 -0.70
C THR A 249 15.98 3.59 -1.06
N LYS A 250 16.34 3.03 -2.23
CA LYS A 250 17.72 3.04 -2.74
C LYS A 250 18.03 4.29 -3.55
N HIS A 251 17.06 4.78 -4.32
CA HIS A 251 17.24 5.97 -5.16
C HIS A 251 16.19 7.02 -4.85
N VAL A 252 16.59 8.30 -4.91
CA VAL A 252 15.66 9.42 -4.81
C VAL A 252 15.86 10.35 -6.01
N GLY A 253 14.77 10.64 -6.71
CA GLY A 253 14.70 11.67 -7.73
C GLY A 253 14.06 12.93 -7.16
N LEU A 254 14.80 14.04 -7.17
CA LEU A 254 14.38 15.31 -6.58
C LEU A 254 14.19 16.35 -7.68
N PHE A 255 12.98 16.88 -7.74
CA PHE A 255 12.68 18.11 -8.46
C PHE A 255 12.90 19.31 -7.53
N ARG A 256 12.86 20.52 -8.10
CA ARG A 256 12.96 21.75 -7.33
C ARG A 256 11.89 21.80 -6.22
N ILE A 257 12.35 21.95 -4.98
CA ILE A 257 11.51 22.19 -3.80
C ILE A 257 11.72 23.64 -3.40
N GLU A 258 10.70 24.48 -3.52
CA GLU A 258 10.81 25.92 -3.17
C GLU A 258 10.55 26.18 -1.69
N ASP A 259 9.73 25.34 -1.05
CA ASP A 259 9.33 25.47 0.35
C ASP A 259 10.51 25.24 1.30
N LYS A 260 10.74 26.20 2.21
CA LYS A 260 11.85 26.17 3.16
C LYS A 260 11.71 25.05 4.18
N GLN A 261 10.50 24.77 4.66
CA GLN A 261 10.25 23.72 5.65
C GLN A 261 10.43 22.34 5.03
N GLU A 262 9.90 22.10 3.83
CA GLU A 262 10.07 20.84 3.10
C GLU A 262 11.56 20.55 2.83
N SER A 263 12.32 21.57 2.45
CA SER A 263 13.77 21.44 2.25
C SER A 263 14.53 21.16 3.55
N LEU A 264 14.07 21.65 4.70
CA LEU A 264 14.66 21.31 6.01
C LEU A 264 14.30 19.89 6.44
N LEU A 265 13.08 19.43 6.14
CA LEU A 265 12.68 18.04 6.38
C LEU A 265 13.53 17.07 5.55
N LEU A 266 13.80 17.40 4.28
CA LEU A 266 14.63 16.57 3.42
C LEU A 266 16.06 16.44 3.93
N ALA A 267 16.61 17.50 4.51
CA ALA A 267 17.95 17.46 5.10
C ALA A 267 18.06 16.45 6.26
N LYS A 268 16.94 16.08 6.90
CA LYS A 268 16.90 15.04 7.95
C LYS A 268 17.01 13.61 7.38
N TRP A 269 16.85 13.42 6.07
CA TRP A 269 16.96 12.10 5.43
C TRP A 269 18.40 11.63 5.22
N GLY A 270 19.38 12.50 5.49
CA GLY A 270 20.79 12.19 5.38
C GLY A 270 21.58 13.29 4.68
N ASN A 271 22.90 13.14 4.73
CA ASN A 271 23.85 14.06 4.12
C ASN A 271 23.82 13.95 2.59
N GLY A 272 24.09 15.06 1.88
CA GLY A 272 24.20 15.07 0.42
C GLY A 272 22.93 15.49 -0.36
N LEU A 273 21.79 15.66 0.30
CA LEU A 273 20.55 16.19 -0.30
C LEU A 273 20.42 17.73 -0.18
N ALA A 274 21.53 18.43 0.11
CA ALA A 274 21.55 19.88 0.19
C ALA A 274 21.24 20.52 -1.19
N ASP A 275 20.80 21.79 -1.19
CA ASP A 275 20.62 22.61 -2.39
C ASP A 275 19.51 22.19 -3.39
N VAL A 276 18.51 21.42 -2.96
CA VAL A 276 17.32 21.11 -3.79
C VAL A 276 16.56 22.33 -4.30
N ARG A 277 16.65 23.46 -3.60
CA ARG A 277 16.04 24.73 -4.02
C ARG A 277 16.69 25.33 -5.26
N LYS A 278 17.96 24.96 -5.52
CA LYS A 278 18.76 25.42 -6.66
C LYS A 278 18.62 24.50 -7.88
N ILE A 279 17.81 23.44 -7.80
CA ILE A 279 17.53 22.59 -8.96
C ILE A 279 16.75 23.43 -10.00
N PRO A 280 17.21 23.51 -11.26
CA PRO A 280 16.47 24.21 -12.31
C PRO A 280 15.04 23.68 -12.47
N LYS A 281 14.08 24.56 -12.80
CA LYS A 281 12.70 24.13 -13.09
C LYS A 281 12.71 23.17 -14.29
N GLY A 282 11.86 22.15 -14.25
CA GLY A 282 11.82 21.09 -15.27
C GLY A 282 12.96 20.08 -15.20
N THR A 283 13.88 20.19 -14.23
CA THR A 283 14.97 19.21 -14.09
C THR A 283 14.80 18.34 -12.85
N CYS A 284 15.17 17.07 -12.98
CA CYS A 284 15.26 16.11 -11.88
C CYS A 284 16.73 15.82 -11.58
N LYS A 285 17.12 15.91 -10.31
CA LYS A 285 18.42 15.39 -9.84
C LYS A 285 18.21 14.08 -9.11
N THR A 286 18.96 13.06 -9.49
CA THR A 286 18.89 11.74 -8.89
C THR A 286 20.03 11.50 -7.92
N PHE A 287 19.72 10.78 -6.85
CA PHE A 287 20.63 10.43 -5.78
C PHE A 287 20.50 8.95 -5.47
N VAL A 288 21.60 8.31 -5.11
CA VAL A 288 21.65 6.93 -4.62
C VAL A 288 22.04 6.93 -3.16
N ARG A 289 21.36 6.11 -2.36
CA ARG A 289 21.65 5.91 -0.95
C ARG A 289 22.90 5.06 -0.79
N SER A 290 23.77 5.47 0.11
CA SER A 290 24.91 4.71 0.61
C SER A 290 24.95 4.84 2.13
N GLU A 291 25.35 3.76 2.81
CA GLU A 291 25.53 3.75 4.26
C GLU A 291 27.03 3.72 4.56
N GLY A 292 27.48 4.60 5.46
CA GLY A 292 28.88 4.66 5.90
C GLY A 292 28.98 5.20 7.32
N GLU A 293 29.78 4.56 8.18
CA GLU A 293 30.07 4.99 9.56
C GLU A 293 28.84 5.34 10.43
N GLY A 294 27.70 4.67 10.20
CA GLY A 294 26.45 4.94 10.93
C GLY A 294 25.64 6.13 10.40
N GLU A 295 26.06 6.75 9.29
CA GLU A 295 25.35 7.84 8.62
C GLU A 295 24.74 7.42 7.27
N ILE A 296 23.62 8.05 6.92
CA ILE A 296 23.00 7.94 5.59
C ILE A 296 23.59 9.03 4.68
N LEU A 297 24.23 8.59 3.59
CA LEU A 297 24.84 9.44 2.57
C LEU A 297 24.13 9.29 1.23
N TRP A 298 23.69 10.40 0.66
CA TRP A 298 23.08 10.46 -0.67
C TRP A 298 24.08 11.00 -1.69
N LYS A 299 24.49 10.15 -2.63
CA LYS A 299 25.45 10.52 -3.69
C LYS A 299 24.71 10.83 -4.98
N ARG A 300 25.08 11.92 -5.65
CA ARG A 300 24.48 12.28 -6.94
C ARG A 300 24.77 11.18 -7.96
N THR A 301 23.75 10.79 -8.71
CA THR A 301 23.83 9.80 -9.78
C THR A 301 23.08 10.30 -11.02
N ASN A 302 23.30 9.66 -12.18
CA ASN A 302 22.57 9.98 -13.40
C ASN A 302 21.27 9.17 -13.47
N LEU A 303 20.25 9.71 -14.12
CA LEU A 303 18.98 9.01 -14.29
C LEU A 303 19.15 7.70 -15.08
N THR A 304 20.05 7.70 -16.07
CA THR A 304 20.39 6.52 -16.90
C THR A 304 21.14 5.42 -16.16
N SER A 305 21.70 5.71 -14.99
CA SER A 305 22.33 4.73 -14.09
C SER A 305 21.38 4.14 -13.06
N ILE A 306 20.10 4.55 -13.07
CA ILE A 306 19.03 3.88 -12.34
C ILE A 306 18.63 2.66 -13.19
N ARG A 307 19.33 1.55 -12.97
CA ARG A 307 19.03 0.21 -13.50
C ARG A 307 18.92 -0.77 -12.34
#